data_AF-A0A355G833-F1
#
_entry.id   AF-A0A355G833-F1
#
_cell.length_a   1.000
_cell.length_b   1.000
_cell.length_c   1.000
_cell.angle_alpha   90.00
_cell.angle_beta   90.00
_cell.angle_gamma   90.00
#
_symmetry.space_group_name_H-M   'P 1'
#
loop_
_entity.id
_entity.type
_entity.pdbx_description
1 polymer ?
#
loop_
_entity_poly.entity_id
_entity_poly.type
_entity_poly.pdbx_seq_one_letter_code
_entity_poly.pdbx_strand_id
1 'polypeptide(L)'
;MRYVLMNLLMIVLFSDVPTSFAQNVSPEQDEVAAARVKFCLSGIREHSQRLKSGLATYQGSLDVEIRAQPEKNLSGPVSGTLAFDGSKVRFDVTRPGWTVDSDSIEHPSDDKTVRNATAKMNQGTLTKMFSNDGSKIAIWQSFQPLIAIAKASSFPDRRVTEYIDYRCPTLFDIFSVNRGYSLDQMLDKLDPDNALSVVSVEKESETIWNLIWTYTDLEHDEATRCILTVDVQQDFSPTKFLCESTRLQNVKDDSSWIPEWENTTTWKEVSEVWVPVHVERKLFMGPYSGTDEVFTVDLEWKSVNEPIADDVFTYADFDVPDNIAIQDTSSGETVWIKPLPANKRQTERPLSSNYSTTKTILILVNLLCLLLIGVWYLRKRVSHA
;
A
#
# COMPACT_ATOMS: atom_id res chain seq x y z
N MET A 1 3.91 13.49 -17.76
CA MET A 1 4.14 12.10 -18.24
C MET A 1 5.60 11.69 -17.98
N ARG A 2 6.02 11.67 -16.71
CA ARG A 2 7.36 11.25 -16.25
C ARG A 2 7.32 10.22 -15.12
N TYR A 3 6.13 9.85 -14.64
CA TYR A 3 5.92 8.90 -13.53
C TYR A 3 5.41 7.52 -13.96
N VAL A 4 5.26 7.28 -15.28
CA VAL A 4 4.86 5.97 -15.82
C VAL A 4 6.08 5.17 -16.31
N LEU A 5 7.21 5.84 -16.60
CA LEU A 5 8.41 5.17 -17.09
C LEU A 5 9.22 4.48 -15.97
N MET A 6 8.98 4.82 -14.70
CA MET A 6 9.73 4.27 -13.57
C MET A 6 9.17 2.92 -13.07
N ASN A 7 7.90 2.62 -13.36
CA ASN A 7 7.29 1.32 -13.04
C ASN A 7 7.50 0.25 -14.10
N LEU A 8 8.06 0.59 -15.27
CA LEU A 8 8.32 -0.35 -16.37
C LEU A 8 9.79 -0.78 -16.48
N LEU A 9 10.70 -0.16 -15.72
CA LEU A 9 12.12 -0.52 -15.71
C LEU A 9 12.47 -1.60 -14.66
N MET A 10 11.52 -2.00 -13.81
CA MET A 10 11.69 -3.05 -12.78
C MET A 10 11.18 -4.43 -13.23
N ILE A 11 11.02 -4.67 -14.55
CA ILE A 11 10.46 -5.93 -15.08
C ILE A 11 11.44 -6.71 -15.98
N VAL A 12 12.64 -6.22 -16.29
CA VAL A 12 13.55 -6.97 -17.19
C VAL A 12 15.00 -6.85 -16.75
N LEU A 13 15.38 -7.49 -15.62
CA LEU A 13 16.74 -7.98 -15.35
C LEU A 13 16.70 -9.12 -14.30
N PHE A 14 15.95 -10.20 -14.56
CA PHE A 14 16.27 -11.51 -13.96
C PHE A 14 17.18 -12.23 -14.96
N SER A 15 18.46 -11.88 -14.94
CA SER A 15 19.50 -12.70 -15.57
C SER A 15 19.95 -13.74 -14.55
N ASP A 16 19.86 -15.01 -14.95
CA ASP A 16 20.43 -16.19 -14.29
C ASP A 16 21.90 -15.99 -13.91
N VAL A 17 22.16 -15.41 -12.73
CA VAL A 17 23.48 -15.44 -12.11
C VAL A 17 23.48 -16.56 -11.07
N PRO A 18 24.22 -17.65 -11.29
CA PRO A 18 24.36 -18.69 -10.28
C PRO A 18 25.16 -18.14 -9.10
N THR A 19 24.48 -17.89 -7.98
CA THR A 19 25.13 -17.58 -6.71
C THR A 19 25.74 -18.86 -6.14
N SER A 20 27.05 -19.04 -6.34
CA SER A 20 27.79 -20.09 -5.67
C SER A 20 27.92 -19.75 -4.18
N PHE A 21 27.17 -20.43 -3.34
CA PHE A 21 27.40 -20.39 -1.91
C PHE A 21 28.78 -20.94 -1.56
N ALA A 22 29.50 -20.23 -0.69
CA ALA A 22 30.46 -20.88 0.20
C ALA A 22 29.66 -21.58 1.31
N GLN A 23 29.12 -22.76 1.00
CA GLN A 23 28.45 -23.65 1.95
C GLN A 23 29.47 -24.19 2.96
N ASN A 24 29.29 -23.86 4.24
CA ASN A 24 29.85 -24.62 5.37
C ASN A 24 28.72 -25.21 6.23
N VAL A 25 27.54 -25.44 5.65
CA VAL A 25 26.44 -26.18 6.28
C VAL A 25 26.36 -27.54 5.59
N SER A 26 26.27 -28.62 6.36
CA SER A 26 26.16 -29.96 5.80
C SER A 26 24.84 -30.09 5.03
N PRO A 27 24.80 -30.71 3.83
CA PRO A 27 23.56 -30.95 3.09
C PRO A 27 22.46 -31.63 3.92
N GLU A 28 22.84 -32.48 4.88
CA GLU A 28 21.88 -33.15 5.80
C GLU A 28 21.24 -32.17 6.79
N GLN A 29 21.91 -31.10 7.18
CA GLN A 29 21.35 -30.05 8.04
C GLN A 29 20.36 -29.17 7.27
N ASP A 30 20.62 -28.94 5.98
CA ASP A 30 19.73 -28.18 5.09
C ASP A 30 18.41 -28.93 4.83
N GLU A 31 18.45 -30.25 4.59
CA GLU A 31 17.23 -31.05 4.38
C GLU A 31 16.32 -31.09 5.62
N VAL A 32 16.91 -31.25 6.81
CA VAL A 32 16.14 -31.26 8.07
C VAL A 32 15.53 -29.90 8.37
N ALA A 33 16.27 -28.81 8.12
CA ALA A 33 15.76 -27.46 8.30
C ALA A 33 14.60 -27.18 7.33
N ALA A 34 14.77 -27.50 6.05
CA ALA A 34 13.72 -27.35 5.04
C ALA A 34 12.45 -28.15 5.40
N ALA A 35 12.59 -29.39 5.86
CA ALA A 35 11.46 -30.21 6.29
C ALA A 35 10.71 -29.59 7.49
N ARG A 36 11.43 -29.01 8.46
CA ARG A 36 10.82 -28.33 9.61
C ARG A 36 10.11 -27.03 9.21
N VAL A 37 10.69 -26.26 8.30
CA VAL A 37 10.01 -25.07 7.74
C VAL A 37 8.73 -25.48 7.05
N LYS A 38 8.75 -26.50 6.18
CA LYS A 38 7.54 -27.02 5.51
C LYS A 38 6.48 -27.50 6.51
N PHE A 39 6.89 -28.17 7.58
CA PHE A 39 6.00 -28.58 8.66
C PHE A 39 5.31 -27.38 9.32
N CYS A 40 6.07 -26.37 9.74
CA CYS A 40 5.50 -25.17 10.35
C CYS A 40 4.61 -24.39 9.39
N LEU A 41 5.03 -24.18 8.13
CA LEU A 41 4.20 -23.50 7.12
C LEU A 41 2.88 -24.25 6.84
N SER A 42 2.90 -25.59 6.87
CA SER A 42 1.69 -26.40 6.75
C SER A 42 0.77 -26.21 7.97
N GLY A 43 1.34 -26.16 9.17
CA GLY A 43 0.59 -25.84 10.39
C GLY A 43 -0.03 -24.44 10.36
N ILE A 44 0.71 -23.43 9.90
CA ILE A 44 0.20 -22.05 9.72
C ILE A 44 -0.94 -22.01 8.68
N ARG A 45 -0.83 -22.79 7.59
CA ARG A 45 -1.92 -22.93 6.61
C ARG A 45 -3.17 -23.48 7.29
N GLU A 46 -3.04 -24.56 8.06
CA GLU A 46 -4.18 -25.16 8.78
C GLU A 46 -4.78 -24.19 9.80
N HIS A 47 -3.94 -23.55 10.63
CA HIS A 47 -4.32 -22.50 11.58
C HIS A 47 -5.19 -21.43 10.91
N SER A 48 -4.70 -20.86 9.82
CA SER A 48 -5.40 -19.80 9.09
C SER A 48 -6.73 -20.25 8.49
N GLN A 49 -6.89 -21.55 8.20
CA GLN A 49 -8.12 -22.12 7.65
C GLN A 49 -9.16 -22.48 8.72
N ARG A 50 -8.76 -22.58 9.99
CA ARG A 50 -9.71 -22.80 11.10
C ARG A 50 -10.58 -21.58 11.37
N LEU A 51 -10.05 -20.40 11.11
CA LEU A 51 -10.82 -19.16 11.07
C LEU A 51 -11.46 -18.99 9.69
N LYS A 52 -12.65 -19.59 9.51
CA LYS A 52 -13.39 -19.71 8.23
C LYS A 52 -14.19 -18.47 7.90
N SER A 53 -14.74 -17.82 8.91
CA SER A 53 -15.42 -16.55 8.82
C SER A 53 -15.16 -15.71 10.06
N GLY A 54 -15.30 -14.41 9.93
CA GLY A 54 -15.36 -13.54 11.09
C GLY A 54 -15.52 -12.07 10.74
N LEU A 55 -16.07 -11.32 11.69
CA LEU A 55 -16.29 -9.88 11.62
C LEU A 55 -15.62 -9.25 12.83
N ALA A 56 -14.73 -8.31 12.58
CA ALA A 56 -14.09 -7.54 13.63
C ALA A 56 -14.07 -6.04 13.30
N THR A 57 -14.14 -5.23 14.34
CA THR A 57 -13.74 -3.81 14.26
C THR A 57 -12.38 -3.66 14.91
N TYR A 58 -11.61 -2.68 14.44
CA TYR A 58 -10.30 -2.41 15.02
C TYR A 58 -10.08 -0.93 15.25
N GLN A 59 -9.25 -0.61 16.24
CA GLN A 59 -8.86 0.75 16.62
C GLN A 59 -7.41 0.77 17.08
N GLY A 60 -6.70 1.88 16.85
CA GLY A 60 -5.34 2.04 17.33
C GLY A 60 -4.70 3.32 16.79
N SER A 61 -3.41 3.26 16.42
CA SER A 61 -2.66 4.43 15.96
C SER A 61 -1.75 4.14 14.77
N LEU A 62 -1.42 5.22 14.05
CA LEU A 62 -0.38 5.26 13.04
C LEU A 62 0.53 6.44 13.38
N ASP A 63 1.83 6.17 13.42
CA ASP A 63 2.89 7.17 13.55
C ASP A 63 3.90 6.95 12.43
N VAL A 64 4.09 7.96 11.58
CA VAL A 64 5.05 7.98 10.48
C VAL A 64 5.98 9.17 10.68
N GLU A 65 7.26 8.90 10.88
CA GLU A 65 8.31 9.90 10.95
C GLU A 65 9.13 9.87 9.66
N ILE A 66 9.24 11.00 8.98
CA ILE A 66 10.11 11.20 7.82
C ILE A 66 11.20 12.19 8.22
N ARG A 67 12.35 11.69 8.69
CA ARG A 67 13.44 12.50 9.29
C ARG A 67 13.90 13.66 8.40
N ALA A 68 13.94 13.45 7.08
CA ALA A 68 14.35 14.46 6.12
C ALA A 68 13.28 15.54 5.86
N GLN A 69 12.01 15.26 6.18
CA GLN A 69 10.85 16.11 5.93
C GLN A 69 9.88 16.04 7.13
N PRO A 70 10.26 16.57 8.31
CA PRO A 70 9.43 16.46 9.52
C PRO A 70 8.04 17.07 9.36
N GLU A 71 7.89 18.06 8.47
CA GLU A 71 6.61 18.66 8.10
C GLU A 71 5.66 17.68 7.40
N LYS A 72 6.16 16.51 7.00
CA LYS A 72 5.40 15.43 6.38
C LYS A 72 5.09 14.27 7.31
N ASN A 73 5.51 14.35 8.58
CA ASN A 73 5.18 13.33 9.58
C ASN A 73 3.66 13.21 9.71
N LEU A 74 3.18 11.98 9.85
CA LEU A 74 1.76 11.68 10.05
C LEU A 74 1.61 10.99 11.40
N SER A 75 0.68 11.46 12.23
CA SER A 75 0.37 10.81 13.50
C SER A 75 -1.11 10.94 13.76
N GLY A 76 -1.73 9.88 14.29
CA GLY A 76 -3.12 9.92 14.70
C GLY A 76 -3.83 8.56 14.73
N PRO A 77 -5.15 8.58 14.96
CA PRO A 77 -5.91 7.36 15.22
C PRO A 77 -6.15 6.56 13.94
N VAL A 78 -6.13 5.24 14.10
CA VAL A 78 -6.53 4.26 13.09
C VAL A 78 -7.81 3.60 13.54
N SER A 79 -8.74 3.37 12.62
CA SER A 79 -9.89 2.51 12.86
C SER A 79 -10.36 1.82 11.59
N GLY A 80 -11.19 0.78 11.73
CA GLY A 80 -11.81 0.15 10.59
C GLY A 80 -12.61 -1.09 10.95
N THR A 81 -13.05 -1.77 9.88
CA THR A 81 -13.83 -3.00 9.93
C THR A 81 -13.17 -4.00 9.00
N LEU A 82 -13.11 -5.25 9.43
CA LEU A 82 -12.75 -6.37 8.57
C LEU A 82 -13.83 -7.43 8.68
N ALA A 83 -14.18 -8.03 7.55
CA ALA A 83 -15.03 -9.21 7.54
C ALA A 83 -14.59 -10.17 6.44
N PHE A 84 -14.78 -11.46 6.65
CA PHE A 84 -14.65 -12.47 5.60
C PHE A 84 -15.57 -13.64 5.86
N ASP A 85 -16.08 -14.23 4.79
CA ASP A 85 -16.87 -15.46 4.81
C ASP A 85 -16.64 -16.21 3.49
N GLY A 86 -15.83 -17.28 3.55
CA GLY A 86 -15.38 -17.98 2.36
C GLY A 86 -14.58 -17.07 1.42
N SER A 87 -15.12 -16.80 0.22
CA SER A 87 -14.50 -15.91 -0.77
C SER A 87 -14.90 -14.44 -0.62
N LYS A 88 -15.89 -14.14 0.24
CA LYS A 88 -16.36 -12.78 0.49
C LYS A 88 -15.43 -12.07 1.47
N VAL A 89 -15.18 -10.79 1.23
CA VAL A 89 -14.25 -9.98 2.04
C VAL A 89 -14.74 -8.54 2.14
N ARG A 90 -14.62 -7.96 3.33
CA ARG A 90 -14.82 -6.55 3.66
C ARG A 90 -13.55 -6.03 4.32
N PHE A 91 -13.06 -4.89 3.88
CA PHE A 91 -11.94 -4.21 4.52
C PHE A 91 -12.15 -2.70 4.46
N ASP A 92 -12.19 -2.09 5.63
CA ASP A 92 -12.22 -0.65 5.82
C ASP A 92 -11.02 -0.22 6.63
N VAL A 93 -10.45 0.91 6.28
CA VAL A 93 -9.42 1.58 7.07
C VAL A 93 -9.63 3.08 7.02
N THR A 94 -9.63 3.71 8.20
CA THR A 94 -9.57 5.15 8.40
C THR A 94 -8.30 5.46 9.17
N ARG A 95 -7.41 6.28 8.60
CA ARG A 95 -6.12 6.62 9.20
C ARG A 95 -5.62 8.01 8.78
N PRO A 96 -4.64 8.60 9.47
CA PRO A 96 -3.95 9.79 8.97
C PRO A 96 -3.31 9.50 7.61
N GLY A 97 -3.41 10.46 6.69
CA GLY A 97 -2.88 10.30 5.34
C GLY A 97 -2.81 11.61 4.58
N TRP A 98 -2.36 11.52 3.34
CA TRP A 98 -2.38 12.65 2.42
C TRP A 98 -3.67 12.63 1.60
N THR A 99 -4.45 13.69 1.70
CA THR A 99 -5.70 13.88 0.96
C THR A 99 -5.53 14.95 -0.12
N VAL A 100 -6.40 14.92 -1.12
CA VAL A 100 -6.43 15.94 -2.17
C VAL A 100 -7.06 17.21 -1.60
N ASP A 101 -6.36 18.34 -1.72
CA ASP A 101 -6.93 19.65 -1.46
C ASP A 101 -7.83 20.03 -2.65
N SER A 102 -9.14 19.88 -2.48
CA SER A 102 -10.13 20.11 -3.54
C SER A 102 -10.10 21.54 -4.09
N ASP A 103 -9.70 22.52 -3.28
CA ASP A 103 -9.65 23.93 -3.69
C ASP A 103 -8.44 24.23 -4.57
N SER A 104 -7.48 23.31 -4.62
CA SER A 104 -6.25 23.41 -5.40
C SER A 104 -6.28 22.66 -6.73
N ILE A 105 -7.42 22.07 -7.09
CA ILE A 105 -7.57 21.32 -8.35
C ILE A 105 -7.50 22.32 -9.52
N GLU A 106 -6.40 22.29 -10.25
CA GLU A 106 -6.19 23.08 -11.45
C GLU A 106 -6.52 22.25 -12.69
N HIS A 107 -7.52 22.71 -13.45
CA HIS A 107 -7.81 22.21 -14.79
C HIS A 107 -7.04 23.07 -15.82
N PRO A 108 -6.09 22.50 -16.59
CA PRO A 108 -5.40 23.28 -17.61
C PRO A 108 -6.40 23.82 -18.64
N SER A 109 -6.37 25.13 -18.89
CA SER A 109 -7.42 25.87 -19.61
C SER A 109 -7.48 25.67 -21.13
N ASP A 110 -6.75 24.71 -21.69
CA ASP A 110 -6.54 24.65 -23.14
C ASP A 110 -7.25 23.45 -23.78
N ASP A 111 -8.21 23.80 -24.63
CA ASP A 111 -9.24 23.02 -25.34
C ASP A 111 -8.74 21.89 -26.25
N LYS A 112 -7.48 21.49 -26.17
CA LYS A 112 -6.88 20.45 -27.02
C LYS A 112 -5.80 19.67 -26.30
N THR A 113 -6.18 18.90 -25.29
CA THR A 113 -5.65 17.55 -24.97
C THR A 113 -6.18 17.15 -23.60
N VAL A 114 -6.62 15.89 -23.46
CA VAL A 114 -6.87 15.25 -22.16
C VAL A 114 -5.58 15.35 -21.34
N ARG A 115 -5.44 16.39 -20.52
CA ARG A 115 -4.32 16.58 -19.61
C ARG A 115 -4.82 16.44 -18.18
N ASN A 116 -4.06 15.67 -17.41
CA ASN A 116 -4.34 15.34 -16.02
C ASN A 116 -4.53 16.62 -15.20
N ALA A 117 -5.59 16.66 -14.39
CA ALA A 117 -5.73 17.67 -13.36
C ALA A 117 -4.58 17.53 -12.35
N THR A 118 -4.06 18.66 -11.87
CA THR A 118 -3.10 18.69 -10.77
C THR A 118 -3.76 19.25 -9.54
N ALA A 119 -3.49 18.65 -8.38
CA ALA A 119 -3.96 19.12 -7.09
C ALA A 119 -2.83 19.06 -6.08
N LYS A 120 -2.86 19.98 -5.12
CA LYS A 120 -2.02 19.89 -3.92
C LYS A 120 -2.58 18.78 -3.03
N MET A 121 -1.68 18.16 -2.27
CA MET A 121 -2.03 17.22 -1.23
C MET A 121 -1.86 17.92 0.11
N ASN A 122 -2.79 17.72 1.04
CA ASN A 122 -2.70 18.17 2.43
C ASN A 122 -2.75 16.96 3.37
N GLN A 123 -2.25 17.14 4.59
CA GLN A 123 -2.47 16.15 5.63
C GLN A 123 -3.93 16.15 6.04
N GLY A 124 -4.50 14.96 6.23
CA GLY A 124 -5.89 14.79 6.58
C GLY A 124 -6.21 13.35 6.98
N THR A 125 -7.48 13.03 6.96
CA THR A 125 -7.98 11.68 7.24
C THR A 125 -8.28 10.96 5.93
N LEU A 126 -7.60 9.83 5.72
CA LEU A 126 -7.83 8.95 4.59
C LEU A 126 -8.70 7.78 5.04
N THR A 127 -9.87 7.65 4.41
CA THR A 127 -10.71 6.45 4.55
C THR A 127 -10.67 5.67 3.25
N LYS A 128 -10.46 4.36 3.34
CA LYS A 128 -10.59 3.41 2.24
C LYS A 128 -11.61 2.35 2.62
N MET A 129 -12.49 2.03 1.69
CA MET A 129 -13.49 0.99 1.86
C MET A 129 -13.43 0.04 0.68
N PHE A 130 -13.40 -1.25 0.98
CA PHE A 130 -13.37 -2.33 0.02
C PHE A 130 -14.40 -3.37 0.41
N SER A 131 -15.14 -3.89 -0.56
CA SER A 131 -15.96 -5.09 -0.39
C SER A 131 -15.89 -5.99 -1.62
N ASN A 132 -16.06 -7.28 -1.37
CA ASN A 132 -16.18 -8.34 -2.37
C ASN A 132 -17.25 -9.32 -1.91
N ASP A 133 -18.35 -9.41 -2.63
CA ASP A 133 -19.45 -10.35 -2.33
C ASP A 133 -19.26 -11.73 -3.02
N GLY A 134 -18.12 -11.93 -3.70
CA GLY A 134 -17.80 -13.10 -4.50
C GLY A 134 -18.17 -12.97 -5.97
N SER A 135 -19.06 -12.04 -6.32
CA SER A 135 -19.48 -11.74 -7.70
C SER A 135 -19.02 -10.36 -8.17
N LYS A 136 -19.11 -9.37 -7.28
CA LYS A 136 -18.77 -7.97 -7.50
C LYS A 136 -17.85 -7.50 -6.39
N ILE A 137 -17.07 -6.49 -6.74
CA ILE A 137 -16.27 -5.73 -5.80
C ILE A 137 -16.75 -4.29 -5.80
N ALA A 138 -16.61 -3.62 -4.67
CA ALA A 138 -16.79 -2.18 -4.55
C ALA A 138 -15.57 -1.57 -3.87
N ILE A 139 -15.15 -0.41 -4.37
CA ILE A 139 -14.02 0.34 -3.82
C ILE A 139 -14.43 1.80 -3.66
N TRP A 140 -14.06 2.39 -2.53
CA TRP A 140 -14.17 3.82 -2.29
C TRP A 140 -12.98 4.33 -1.48
N GLN A 141 -12.60 5.57 -1.74
CA GLN A 141 -11.57 6.29 -1.00
C GLN A 141 -12.06 7.71 -0.71
N SER A 142 -11.72 8.28 0.44
CA SER A 142 -12.29 9.58 0.89
C SER A 142 -12.02 10.76 -0.05
N PHE A 143 -10.97 10.70 -0.86
CA PHE A 143 -10.67 11.71 -1.87
C PHE A 143 -11.36 11.47 -3.24
N GLN A 144 -12.07 10.36 -3.39
CA GLN A 144 -12.79 10.01 -4.61
C GLN A 144 -14.27 10.35 -4.48
N PRO A 145 -14.86 11.04 -5.48
CA PRO A 145 -16.29 11.39 -5.46
C PRO A 145 -17.20 10.22 -5.87
N LEU A 146 -16.68 8.99 -5.91
CA LEU A 146 -17.29 7.84 -6.56
C LEU A 146 -16.97 6.53 -5.83
N ILE A 147 -18.00 5.74 -5.53
CA ILE A 147 -17.87 4.30 -5.30
C ILE A 147 -17.84 3.61 -6.67
N ALA A 148 -16.75 2.89 -6.95
CA ALA A 148 -16.60 2.11 -8.17
C ALA A 148 -16.94 0.65 -7.90
N ILE A 149 -17.91 0.10 -8.65
CA ILE A 149 -18.31 -1.30 -8.60
C ILE A 149 -17.91 -1.97 -9.91
N ALA A 150 -17.34 -3.17 -9.79
CA ALA A 150 -16.94 -3.98 -10.93
C ALA A 150 -17.12 -5.47 -10.64
N LYS A 151 -16.96 -6.30 -11.68
CA LYS A 151 -16.93 -7.75 -11.51
C LYS A 151 -15.68 -8.16 -10.73
N ALA A 152 -15.80 -9.11 -9.82
CA ALA A 152 -14.67 -9.53 -8.97
C ALA A 152 -13.43 -9.98 -9.77
N SER A 153 -13.65 -10.63 -10.92
CA SER A 153 -12.56 -11.02 -11.83
C SER A 153 -11.83 -9.86 -12.50
N SER A 154 -12.41 -8.66 -12.50
CA SER A 154 -11.86 -7.49 -13.20
C SER A 154 -10.79 -6.75 -12.38
N PHE A 155 -10.67 -7.03 -11.09
CA PHE A 155 -9.58 -6.53 -10.26
C PHE A 155 -8.78 -7.71 -9.74
N PRO A 156 -7.88 -8.26 -10.57
CA PRO A 156 -6.93 -9.26 -10.10
C PRO A 156 -5.98 -8.67 -9.03
N ASP A 157 -5.99 -7.34 -8.87
CA ASP A 157 -5.01 -6.62 -8.10
C ASP A 157 -5.62 -5.82 -6.94
N ARG A 158 -5.37 -6.29 -5.72
CA ARG A 158 -5.79 -5.64 -4.48
C ARG A 158 -4.88 -4.46 -4.10
N ARG A 159 -3.90 -4.06 -4.94
CA ARG A 159 -3.01 -2.90 -4.74
C ARG A 159 -3.73 -1.61 -4.29
N VAL A 160 -4.99 -1.45 -4.66
CA VAL A 160 -5.78 -0.25 -4.33
C VAL A 160 -6.18 -0.17 -2.85
N THR A 161 -6.10 -1.29 -2.12
CA THR A 161 -6.86 -1.49 -0.87
C THR A 161 -6.05 -1.57 0.40
N GLU A 162 -4.70 -1.59 0.36
CA GLU A 162 -3.89 -1.84 1.57
C GLU A 162 -4.37 -3.08 2.34
N TYR A 163 -4.63 -4.17 1.60
CA TYR A 163 -5.26 -5.37 2.14
C TYR A 163 -4.33 -6.12 3.10
N ILE A 164 -4.88 -6.51 4.26
CA ILE A 164 -4.27 -7.43 5.22
C ILE A 164 -5.23 -8.60 5.41
N ASP A 165 -4.70 -9.82 5.32
CA ASP A 165 -5.46 -11.00 5.73
C ASP A 165 -5.28 -11.25 7.23
N TYR A 166 -6.27 -10.84 8.01
CA TYR A 166 -6.22 -10.96 9.47
C TYR A 166 -6.41 -12.39 9.99
N ARG A 167 -6.44 -13.40 9.12
CA ARG A 167 -6.22 -14.80 9.55
C ARG A 167 -4.74 -15.06 9.85
N CYS A 168 -3.83 -14.21 9.37
CA CYS A 168 -2.39 -14.30 9.67
C CYS A 168 -1.68 -12.94 9.47
N PRO A 169 -2.05 -11.90 10.23
CA PRO A 169 -1.58 -10.54 9.98
C PRO A 169 -0.06 -10.38 10.17
N THR A 170 0.57 -11.22 11.01
CA THR A 170 2.01 -11.25 11.27
C THR A 170 2.84 -11.35 9.98
N LEU A 171 2.33 -12.04 8.96
CA LEU A 171 3.06 -12.26 7.71
C LEU A 171 3.10 -11.03 6.80
N PHE A 172 2.28 -10.00 7.04
CA PHE A 172 2.06 -8.91 6.10
C PHE A 172 2.89 -7.66 6.43
N ASP A 173 4.10 -7.58 5.88
CA ASP A 173 4.89 -6.35 5.85
C ASP A 173 4.20 -5.23 5.04
N ILE A 174 4.64 -3.99 5.24
CA ILE A 174 4.03 -2.81 4.60
C ILE A 174 4.02 -2.88 3.06
N PHE A 175 5.05 -3.43 2.44
CA PHE A 175 5.13 -3.58 0.99
C PHE A 175 4.16 -4.62 0.50
N SER A 176 4.02 -5.73 1.22
CA SER A 176 3.05 -6.78 0.91
C SER A 176 1.61 -6.29 1.02
N VAL A 177 1.32 -5.47 2.02
CA VAL A 177 0.01 -4.79 2.18
C VAL A 177 -0.26 -3.82 1.04
N ASN A 178 0.73 -2.98 0.69
CA ASN A 178 0.61 -2.04 -0.43
C ASN A 178 0.47 -2.74 -1.79
N ARG A 179 1.07 -3.92 -1.94
CA ARG A 179 0.92 -4.77 -3.13
C ARG A 179 -0.37 -5.58 -3.13
N GLY A 180 -1.10 -5.62 -2.01
CA GLY A 180 -2.34 -6.37 -1.88
C GLY A 180 -2.14 -7.87 -2.05
N TYR A 181 -1.04 -8.43 -1.55
CA TYR A 181 -0.82 -9.86 -1.62
C TYR A 181 -1.91 -10.63 -0.88
N SER A 182 -2.24 -11.82 -1.37
CA SER A 182 -3.07 -12.78 -0.63
C SER A 182 -2.23 -13.51 0.42
N LEU A 183 -2.90 -14.14 1.39
CA LEU A 183 -2.24 -15.02 2.35
C LEU A 183 -1.47 -16.16 1.67
N ASP A 184 -2.07 -16.79 0.65
CA ASP A 184 -1.40 -17.86 -0.10
C ASP A 184 -0.12 -17.35 -0.77
N GLN A 185 -0.15 -16.16 -1.38
CA GLN A 185 1.05 -15.55 -1.98
C GLN A 185 2.13 -15.25 -0.93
N MET A 186 1.75 -14.88 0.29
CA MET A 186 2.71 -14.68 1.37
C MET A 186 3.35 -16.00 1.82
N LEU A 187 2.54 -17.04 2.00
CA LEU A 187 3.02 -18.35 2.43
C LEU A 187 3.89 -19.02 1.38
N ASP A 188 3.54 -18.90 0.10
CA ASP A 188 4.30 -19.49 -1.00
C ASP A 188 5.68 -18.85 -1.18
N LYS A 189 5.83 -17.58 -0.82
CA LYS A 189 7.15 -16.89 -0.80
C LYS A 189 8.08 -17.38 0.30
N LEU A 190 7.52 -17.89 1.39
CA LEU A 190 8.27 -18.45 2.50
C LEU A 190 8.60 -19.94 2.27
N ASP A 191 8.00 -20.55 1.25
CA ASP A 191 8.26 -21.94 0.92
C ASP A 191 9.72 -22.12 0.46
N PRO A 192 10.49 -23.00 1.10
CA PRO A 192 11.88 -23.24 0.72
C PRO A 192 12.04 -23.74 -0.72
N ASP A 193 11.01 -24.31 -1.33
CA ASP A 193 11.06 -24.73 -2.75
C ASP A 193 11.06 -23.53 -3.72
N ASN A 194 10.63 -22.35 -3.25
CA ASN A 194 10.55 -21.12 -4.04
C ASN A 194 11.63 -20.08 -3.67
N ALA A 195 12.34 -20.28 -2.56
CA ALA A 195 13.23 -19.27 -2.00
C ALA A 195 14.70 -19.54 -2.37
N LEU A 196 15.41 -18.50 -2.82
CA LEU A 196 16.88 -18.50 -3.00
C LEU A 196 17.64 -18.37 -1.66
N SER A 197 17.05 -18.80 -0.55
CA SER A 197 17.53 -18.51 0.80
C SER A 197 18.06 -19.75 1.52
N VAL A 198 19.04 -19.53 2.41
CA VAL A 198 19.42 -20.53 3.41
C VAL A 198 18.34 -20.53 4.47
N VAL A 199 17.83 -21.72 4.80
CA VAL A 199 16.81 -21.89 5.83
C VAL A 199 17.40 -22.56 7.07
N SER A 200 17.09 -22.03 8.24
CA SER A 200 17.36 -22.68 9.52
C SER A 200 16.15 -22.62 10.44
N VAL A 201 16.12 -23.50 11.43
CA VAL A 201 15.08 -23.54 12.46
C VAL A 201 15.73 -23.59 13.82
N GLU A 202 15.45 -22.58 14.63
CA GLU A 202 15.91 -22.49 16.02
C GLU A 202 14.72 -22.75 16.95
N LYS A 203 14.93 -23.53 18.01
CA LYS A 203 13.92 -23.81 19.02
C LYS A 203 14.28 -23.05 20.28
N GLU A 204 13.61 -21.93 20.53
CA GLU A 204 13.80 -21.16 21.76
C GLU A 204 13.24 -21.90 22.98
N SER A 205 12.14 -22.63 22.77
CA SER A 205 11.52 -23.50 23.76
C SER A 205 10.87 -24.70 23.08
N GLU A 206 10.21 -25.56 23.87
CA GLU A 206 9.38 -26.65 23.32
C GLU A 206 8.21 -26.12 22.45
N THR A 207 7.77 -24.88 22.69
CA THR A 207 6.58 -24.30 22.04
C THR A 207 6.93 -23.20 21.03
N ILE A 208 8.03 -22.49 21.22
CA ILE A 208 8.41 -21.35 20.38
C ILE A 208 9.53 -21.73 19.43
N TRP A 209 9.23 -21.69 18.14
CA TRP A 209 10.15 -22.02 17.05
C TRP A 209 10.37 -20.78 16.18
N ASN A 210 11.62 -20.49 15.86
CA ASN A 210 12.02 -19.45 14.92
C ASN A 210 12.40 -20.10 13.59
N LEU A 211 11.70 -19.71 12.53
CA LEU A 211 12.04 -20.06 11.15
C LEU A 211 12.84 -18.91 10.57
N ILE A 212 14.04 -19.19 10.07
CA ILE A 212 14.98 -18.15 9.62
C ILE A 212 15.29 -18.38 8.16
N TRP A 213 15.08 -17.35 7.34
CA TRP A 213 15.50 -17.30 5.94
C TRP A 213 16.58 -16.24 5.80
N THR A 214 17.75 -16.61 5.28
CA THR A 214 18.82 -15.64 4.96
C THR A 214 19.01 -15.53 3.46
N TYR A 215 19.00 -14.30 2.95
CA TYR A 215 19.28 -13.95 1.57
C TYR A 215 20.44 -12.97 1.48
N THR A 216 21.19 -13.06 0.39
CA THR A 216 22.34 -12.20 0.12
C THR A 216 22.14 -11.44 -1.18
N ASP A 217 22.36 -10.14 -1.14
CA ASP A 217 22.41 -9.26 -2.30
C ASP A 217 23.87 -8.87 -2.58
N LEU A 218 24.47 -9.54 -3.57
CA LEU A 218 25.85 -9.29 -3.98
C LEU A 218 26.03 -7.96 -4.71
N GLU A 219 24.95 -7.40 -5.28
CA GLU A 219 25.01 -6.11 -5.97
C GLU A 219 25.13 -4.96 -4.97
N HIS A 220 24.43 -5.07 -3.83
CA HIS A 220 24.39 -4.05 -2.79
C HIS A 220 25.35 -4.32 -1.62
N ASP A 221 26.10 -5.43 -1.62
CA ASP A 221 26.99 -5.85 -0.53
C ASP A 221 26.24 -6.06 0.81
N GLU A 222 25.01 -6.57 0.70
CA GLU A 222 24.08 -6.71 1.83
C GLU A 222 23.64 -8.16 2.03
N ALA A 223 23.40 -8.52 3.28
CA ALA A 223 22.68 -9.72 3.67
C ALA A 223 21.44 -9.30 4.43
N THR A 224 20.37 -10.07 4.28
CA THR A 224 19.15 -9.87 5.04
C THR A 224 18.67 -11.20 5.56
N ARG A 225 18.16 -11.19 6.77
CA ARG A 225 17.55 -12.35 7.41
C ARG A 225 16.14 -12.01 7.83
N CYS A 226 15.25 -12.95 7.64
CA CYS A 226 13.87 -12.85 8.06
C CYS A 226 13.59 -13.99 9.04
N ILE A 227 12.99 -13.66 10.18
CA ILE A 227 12.79 -14.54 11.33
C ILE A 227 11.30 -14.56 11.66
N LEU A 228 10.63 -15.67 11.37
CA LEU A 228 9.24 -15.91 11.75
C LEU A 228 9.19 -16.74 13.03
N THR A 229 8.73 -16.12 14.11
CA THR A 229 8.48 -16.78 15.39
C THR A 229 7.07 -17.36 15.40
N VAL A 230 6.97 -18.65 15.71
CA VAL A 230 5.72 -19.44 15.69
C VAL A 230 5.56 -20.17 17.01
N ASP A 231 4.37 -20.06 17.62
CA ASP A 231 3.99 -20.93 18.72
C ASP A 231 3.34 -22.21 18.18
N VAL A 232 4.10 -23.31 18.18
CA VAL A 232 3.65 -24.59 17.61
C VAL A 232 2.64 -25.33 18.50
N GLN A 233 2.47 -24.92 19.76
CA GLN A 233 1.44 -25.48 20.65
C GLN A 233 0.15 -24.67 20.64
N GLN A 234 0.23 -23.36 20.42
CA GLN A 234 -0.92 -22.51 20.13
C GLN A 234 -1.30 -22.62 18.65
N ASP A 235 -1.50 -23.85 18.18
CA ASP A 235 -1.98 -24.13 16.83
C ASP A 235 -1.16 -23.46 15.73
N PHE A 236 0.17 -23.44 15.86
CA PHE A 236 1.07 -22.79 14.90
C PHE A 236 0.80 -21.29 14.69
N SER A 237 0.30 -20.59 15.72
CA SER A 237 0.06 -19.14 15.67
C SER A 237 1.37 -18.37 15.44
N PRO A 238 1.49 -17.57 14.37
CA PRO A 238 2.68 -16.74 14.16
C PRO A 238 2.63 -15.49 15.01
N THR A 239 3.61 -15.29 15.89
CA THR A 239 3.58 -14.21 16.90
C THR A 239 4.46 -13.03 16.54
N LYS A 240 5.56 -13.25 15.81
CA LYS A 240 6.46 -12.20 15.36
C LYS A 240 7.07 -12.54 14.00
N PHE A 241 7.19 -11.54 13.14
CA PHE A 241 7.96 -11.64 11.90
C PHE A 241 8.89 -10.43 11.80
N LEU A 242 10.19 -10.68 11.85
CA LEU A 242 11.23 -9.65 11.88
C LEU A 242 12.13 -9.84 10.66
N CYS A 243 12.39 -8.79 9.91
CA CYS A 243 13.49 -8.79 8.93
C CYS A 243 14.52 -7.74 9.27
N GLU A 244 15.78 -8.13 9.14
CA GLU A 244 16.94 -7.33 9.50
C GLU A 244 18.00 -7.46 8.41
N SER A 245 18.72 -6.39 8.16
CA SER A 245 19.84 -6.39 7.21
C SER A 245 21.17 -6.02 7.86
N THR A 246 22.25 -6.48 7.24
CA THR A 246 23.62 -6.11 7.57
C THR A 246 24.47 -6.13 6.30
N ARG A 247 25.70 -5.64 6.39
CA ARG A 247 26.67 -5.77 5.28
C ARG A 247 27.20 -7.20 5.19
N LEU A 248 27.53 -7.67 3.99
CA LEU A 248 28.02 -9.05 3.80
C LEU A 248 29.26 -9.37 4.65
N GLN A 249 30.20 -8.43 4.84
CA GLN A 249 31.36 -8.67 5.71
C GLN A 249 31.03 -8.88 7.19
N ASN A 250 29.84 -8.46 7.64
CA ASN A 250 29.44 -8.43 9.04
C ASN A 250 28.44 -9.54 9.41
N VAL A 251 28.07 -10.44 8.49
CA VAL A 251 27.06 -11.51 8.69
C VAL A 251 27.31 -12.36 9.94
N LYS A 252 28.57 -12.52 10.37
CA LYS A 252 28.95 -13.29 11.57
C LYS A 252 28.82 -12.52 12.88
N ASP A 253 28.65 -11.21 12.83
CA ASP A 253 28.48 -10.35 13.99
C ASP A 253 26.98 -10.06 14.19
N ASP A 254 26.38 -10.75 15.14
CA ASP A 254 24.95 -10.63 15.42
C ASP A 254 24.55 -9.19 15.84
N SER A 255 25.47 -8.42 16.40
CA SER A 255 25.20 -7.02 16.81
C SER A 255 25.13 -6.04 15.63
N SER A 256 25.51 -6.49 14.44
CA SER A 256 25.53 -5.67 13.23
C SER A 256 24.20 -5.68 12.45
N TRP A 257 23.28 -6.58 12.80
CA TRP A 257 21.98 -6.68 12.16
C TRP A 257 21.08 -5.53 12.60
N ILE A 258 20.50 -4.86 11.62
CA ILE A 258 19.65 -3.69 11.82
C ILE A 258 18.24 -4.08 11.38
N PRO A 259 17.23 -3.97 12.26
CA PRO A 259 15.85 -4.18 11.89
C PRO A 259 15.44 -3.28 10.72
N GLU A 260 14.81 -3.87 9.71
CA GLU A 260 14.18 -3.16 8.61
C GLU A 260 12.68 -3.03 8.84
N TRP A 261 12.06 -4.08 9.37
CA TRP A 261 10.68 -4.08 9.79
C TRP A 261 10.39 -5.23 10.75
N GLU A 262 9.36 -5.04 11.57
CA GLU A 262 8.90 -6.00 12.55
C GLU A 262 7.37 -5.99 12.61
N ASN A 263 6.75 -7.16 12.46
CA ASN A 263 5.33 -7.35 12.69
C ASN A 263 5.16 -8.24 13.91
N THR A 264 4.30 -7.85 14.86
CA THR A 264 3.93 -8.68 16.00
C THR A 264 2.42 -8.84 16.06
N THR A 265 1.98 -9.98 16.58
CA THR A 265 0.56 -10.27 16.76
C THR A 265 0.34 -11.03 18.06
N THR A 266 -0.60 -10.54 18.85
CA THR A 266 -1.10 -11.24 20.03
C THR A 266 -2.37 -11.99 19.66
N TRP A 267 -2.45 -13.25 20.07
CA TRP A 267 -3.57 -14.15 19.76
C TRP A 267 -4.39 -14.44 21.00
N LYS A 268 -5.68 -14.72 20.81
CA LYS A 268 -6.61 -15.18 21.84
C LYS A 268 -7.49 -16.29 21.30
N GLU A 269 -7.71 -17.32 22.09
CA GLU A 269 -8.66 -18.37 21.76
C GLU A 269 -10.10 -17.87 21.98
N VAL A 270 -10.93 -17.97 20.93
CA VAL A 270 -12.36 -17.66 20.91
C VAL A 270 -13.06 -18.80 20.19
N SER A 271 -13.98 -19.49 20.88
CA SER A 271 -14.73 -20.62 20.31
C SER A 271 -13.82 -21.69 19.69
N GLU A 272 -12.78 -22.12 20.41
CA GLU A 272 -11.80 -23.15 20.00
C GLU A 272 -10.92 -22.75 18.79
N VAL A 273 -10.93 -21.47 18.41
CA VAL A 273 -10.10 -20.94 17.33
C VAL A 273 -9.28 -19.75 17.83
N TRP A 274 -8.01 -19.71 17.47
CA TRP A 274 -7.14 -18.58 17.76
C TRP A 274 -7.41 -17.44 16.79
N VAL A 275 -7.68 -16.26 17.33
CA VAL A 275 -7.92 -15.03 16.57
C VAL A 275 -6.93 -13.94 17.01
N PRO A 276 -6.44 -13.08 16.11
CA PRO A 276 -5.57 -11.98 16.51
C PRO A 276 -6.38 -10.92 17.25
N VAL A 277 -5.85 -10.42 18.35
CA VAL A 277 -6.49 -9.37 19.18
C VAL A 277 -5.67 -8.09 19.23
N HIS A 278 -4.38 -8.16 18.90
CA HIS A 278 -3.51 -7.00 18.77
C HIS A 278 -2.53 -7.25 17.63
N VAL A 279 -2.33 -6.24 16.77
CA VAL A 279 -1.36 -6.27 15.68
C VAL A 279 -0.53 -4.99 15.75
N GLU A 280 0.78 -5.14 15.74
CA GLU A 280 1.73 -4.05 15.60
C GLU A 280 2.62 -4.31 14.39
N ARG A 281 2.84 -3.28 13.58
CA ARG A 281 3.74 -3.31 12.43
C ARG A 281 4.67 -2.11 12.52
N LYS A 282 5.95 -2.37 12.42
CA LYS A 282 7.01 -1.39 12.49
C LYS A 282 7.81 -1.47 11.20
N LEU A 283 8.03 -0.33 10.56
CA LEU A 283 9.01 -0.16 9.49
C LEU A 283 10.12 0.72 10.05
N PHE A 284 11.34 0.23 9.96
CA PHE A 284 12.56 0.90 10.36
C PHE A 284 13.42 1.04 9.12
N MET A 285 13.26 2.11 8.35
CA MET A 285 14.05 2.24 7.12
C MET A 285 15.52 2.67 7.37
N GLY A 286 16.05 2.35 8.57
CA GLY A 286 17.43 2.57 8.98
C GLY A 286 17.92 4.02 8.87
N PRO A 287 19.23 4.26 9.00
CA PRO A 287 19.82 5.58 8.77
C PRO A 287 19.78 6.02 7.30
N TYR A 288 19.44 5.13 6.36
CA TYR A 288 19.60 5.36 4.92
C TYR A 288 18.35 5.91 4.23
N SER A 289 17.15 5.55 4.69
CA SER A 289 15.88 5.97 4.05
C SER A 289 15.04 6.90 4.91
N GLY A 290 15.39 7.04 6.20
CA GLY A 290 14.90 8.09 7.09
C GLY A 290 13.39 8.11 7.30
N THR A 291 12.70 6.99 7.06
CA THR A 291 11.27 6.84 7.37
C THR A 291 11.09 5.74 8.40
N ASP A 292 10.50 6.08 9.54
CA ASP A 292 10.07 5.13 10.55
C ASP A 292 8.54 5.13 10.60
N GLU A 293 7.90 3.97 10.57
CA GLU A 293 6.44 3.84 10.68
C GLU A 293 6.09 2.84 11.78
N VAL A 294 5.14 3.20 12.63
CA VAL A 294 4.55 2.32 13.65
C VAL A 294 3.04 2.34 13.48
N PHE A 295 2.47 1.19 13.18
CA PHE A 295 1.03 0.97 13.07
C PHE A 295 0.61 -0.02 14.14
N THR A 296 -0.32 0.37 15.01
CA THR A 296 -0.85 -0.49 16.07
C THR A 296 -2.37 -0.54 15.96
N VAL A 297 -2.95 -1.74 16.11
CA VAL A 297 -4.40 -1.92 16.19
C VAL A 297 -4.78 -3.02 17.16
N ASP A 298 -5.80 -2.76 17.96
CA ASP A 298 -6.53 -3.75 18.74
C ASP A 298 -7.78 -4.18 17.97
N LEU A 299 -8.06 -5.49 17.96
CA LEU A 299 -9.17 -6.10 17.26
C LEU A 299 -10.26 -6.57 18.24
N GLU A 300 -11.48 -6.15 17.97
CA GLU A 300 -12.68 -6.61 18.65
C GLU A 300 -13.53 -7.48 17.70
N TRP A 301 -13.47 -8.79 17.90
CA TRP A 301 -14.25 -9.76 17.14
C TRP A 301 -15.72 -9.76 17.58
N LYS A 302 -16.60 -9.41 16.65
CA LYS A 302 -18.05 -9.44 16.81
C LYS A 302 -18.63 -10.81 16.46
N SER A 303 -18.01 -11.52 15.52
CA SER A 303 -18.34 -12.90 15.18
C SER A 303 -17.09 -13.68 14.77
N VAL A 304 -17.05 -14.97 15.11
CA VAL A 304 -15.96 -15.90 14.80
C VAL A 304 -16.59 -17.22 14.35
N ASN A 305 -16.34 -17.64 13.12
CA ASN A 305 -16.92 -18.85 12.51
C ASN A 305 -18.45 -18.92 12.50
N GLU A 306 -19.10 -17.75 12.53
CA GLU A 306 -20.55 -17.62 12.38
C GLU A 306 -20.88 -17.02 11.00
N PRO A 307 -22.08 -17.28 10.45
CA PRO A 307 -22.53 -16.62 9.22
C PRO A 307 -22.55 -15.10 9.35
N ILE A 308 -22.05 -14.40 8.35
CA ILE A 308 -22.07 -12.93 8.28
C ILE A 308 -23.14 -12.51 7.28
N ALA A 309 -23.86 -11.44 7.61
CA ALA A 309 -24.91 -10.91 6.74
C ALA A 309 -24.33 -10.49 5.38
N ASP A 310 -25.02 -10.81 4.29
CA ASP A 310 -24.53 -10.60 2.92
C ASP A 310 -24.30 -9.12 2.58
N ASP A 311 -25.06 -8.22 3.19
CA ASP A 311 -24.98 -6.78 2.98
C ASP A 311 -23.64 -6.18 3.42
N VAL A 312 -23.00 -6.74 4.46
CA VAL A 312 -21.64 -6.40 4.92
C VAL A 312 -20.62 -6.50 3.80
N PHE A 313 -20.82 -7.41 2.84
CA PHE A 313 -19.91 -7.63 1.71
C PHE A 313 -20.27 -6.82 0.47
N THR A 314 -21.14 -5.83 0.58
CA THR A 314 -21.58 -4.98 -0.54
C THR A 314 -21.20 -3.51 -0.30
N TYR A 315 -21.36 -2.68 -1.32
CA TYR A 315 -21.21 -1.23 -1.17
C TYR A 315 -22.30 -0.60 -0.29
N ALA A 316 -23.41 -1.30 -0.04
CA ALA A 316 -24.55 -0.74 0.68
C ALA A 316 -24.22 -0.46 2.16
N ASP A 317 -23.27 -1.20 2.73
CA ASP A 317 -22.75 -1.02 4.09
C ASP A 317 -21.59 0.01 4.16
N PHE A 318 -21.30 0.71 3.06
CA PHE A 318 -20.26 1.75 3.07
C PHE A 318 -20.80 3.01 3.77
N ASP A 319 -20.21 3.37 4.90
CA ASP A 319 -20.47 4.65 5.58
C ASP A 319 -19.78 5.80 4.84
N VAL A 320 -20.40 6.25 3.74
CA VAL A 320 -19.89 7.33 2.89
C VAL A 320 -20.82 8.53 2.88
N PRO A 321 -20.31 9.75 2.61
CA PRO A 321 -21.15 10.93 2.47
C PRO A 321 -22.27 10.78 1.41
N ASP A 322 -23.42 11.40 1.68
CA ASP A 322 -24.60 11.34 0.80
C ASP A 322 -24.39 11.92 -0.60
N ASN A 323 -23.33 12.69 -0.84
CA ASN A 323 -23.02 13.26 -2.15
C ASN A 323 -22.11 12.37 -3.02
N ILE A 324 -21.68 11.20 -2.51
CA ILE A 324 -20.84 10.27 -3.27
C ILE A 324 -21.68 9.56 -4.34
N ALA A 325 -21.17 9.55 -5.57
CA ALA A 325 -21.77 8.83 -6.69
C ALA A 325 -21.49 7.32 -6.60
N ILE A 326 -22.27 6.52 -7.32
CA ILE A 326 -22.11 5.07 -7.38
C ILE A 326 -22.22 4.64 -8.84
N GLN A 327 -21.15 4.02 -9.34
CA GLN A 327 -21.05 3.52 -10.71
C GLN A 327 -20.78 2.02 -10.69
N ASP A 328 -21.59 1.26 -11.41
CA ASP A 328 -21.43 -0.17 -11.62
C ASP A 328 -21.04 -0.47 -13.07
N THR A 329 -19.91 -1.16 -13.23
CA THR A 329 -19.37 -1.61 -14.52
C THR A 329 -19.32 -3.13 -14.64
N SER A 330 -19.88 -3.86 -13.67
CA SER A 330 -19.77 -5.32 -13.56
C SER A 330 -20.44 -6.09 -14.71
N SER A 331 -21.42 -5.50 -15.39
CA SER A 331 -22.08 -6.07 -16.58
C SER A 331 -21.31 -5.83 -17.88
N GLY A 332 -20.21 -5.07 -17.85
CA GLY A 332 -19.49 -4.59 -19.03
C GLY A 332 -20.03 -3.26 -19.59
N GLU A 333 -21.22 -2.85 -19.17
CA GLU A 333 -21.77 -1.51 -19.44
C GLU A 333 -21.73 -0.65 -18.16
N THR A 334 -21.53 0.65 -18.32
CA THR A 334 -21.53 1.59 -17.20
C THR A 334 -22.96 1.94 -16.79
N VAL A 335 -23.37 1.51 -15.60
CA VAL A 335 -24.65 1.83 -14.96
C VAL A 335 -24.42 2.77 -13.79
N TRP A 336 -25.06 3.94 -13.81
CA TRP A 336 -25.05 4.86 -12.67
C TRP A 336 -26.18 4.51 -11.71
N ILE A 337 -25.83 3.85 -10.60
CA ILE A 337 -26.78 3.58 -9.49
C ILE A 337 -27.15 4.88 -8.79
N LYS A 338 -26.16 5.77 -8.61
CA LYS A 338 -26.34 7.12 -8.08
C LYS A 338 -25.43 8.07 -8.86
N PRO A 339 -25.98 9.03 -9.61
CA PRO A 339 -25.16 9.93 -10.42
C PRO A 339 -24.36 10.90 -9.54
N LEU A 340 -23.28 11.45 -10.09
CA LEU A 340 -22.61 12.61 -9.48
C LEU A 340 -23.64 13.74 -9.27
N PRO A 341 -23.58 14.46 -8.14
CA PRO A 341 -24.40 15.65 -7.96
C PRO A 341 -24.19 16.54 -9.17
N ALA A 342 -25.28 16.98 -9.81
CA ALA A 342 -25.15 17.97 -10.87
C ALA A 342 -24.33 19.12 -10.29
N ASN A 343 -23.19 19.45 -10.92
CA ASN A 343 -22.41 20.62 -10.56
C ASN A 343 -23.42 21.75 -10.40
N LYS A 344 -23.58 22.29 -9.18
CA LYS A 344 -24.27 23.58 -9.03
C LYS A 344 -23.61 24.43 -10.08
N ARG A 345 -24.38 24.87 -11.11
CA ARG A 345 -23.89 25.77 -12.14
C ARG A 345 -23.03 26.75 -11.37
N GLN A 346 -21.71 26.74 -11.60
CA GLN A 346 -20.88 27.80 -11.08
C GLN A 346 -21.62 29.03 -11.55
N THR A 347 -22.27 29.75 -10.64
CA THR A 347 -22.95 30.99 -10.94
C THR A 347 -21.91 31.73 -11.72
N GLU A 348 -22.17 31.93 -13.02
CA GLU A 348 -21.23 32.53 -13.94
C GLU A 348 -20.65 33.70 -13.16
N ARG A 349 -19.40 33.59 -12.71
CA ARG A 349 -18.73 34.77 -12.16
C ARG A 349 -18.90 35.74 -13.29
N PRO A 350 -19.61 36.87 -13.10
CA PRO A 350 -19.80 37.82 -14.17
C PRO A 350 -18.40 38.03 -14.72
N LEU A 351 -18.22 37.74 -16.01
CA LEU A 351 -16.98 37.99 -16.73
C LEU A 351 -16.63 39.43 -16.41
N SER A 352 -15.80 39.64 -15.39
CA SER A 352 -15.23 40.94 -15.13
C SER A 352 -14.37 41.11 -16.34
N SER A 353 -14.86 41.91 -17.28
CA SER A 353 -14.19 42.36 -18.47
C SER A 353 -13.00 43.23 -18.05
N ASN A 354 -12.07 42.66 -17.30
CA ASN A 354 -10.72 43.17 -17.17
C ASN A 354 -10.00 42.70 -18.43
N TYR A 355 -10.42 43.26 -19.57
CA TYR A 355 -9.52 43.44 -20.71
C TYR A 355 -8.31 44.19 -20.14
N SER A 356 -7.28 43.42 -19.81
CA SER A 356 -6.04 43.87 -19.21
C SER A 356 -5.40 44.91 -20.13
N THR A 357 -5.68 46.20 -19.89
CA THR A 357 -5.13 47.38 -20.56
C THR A 357 -3.61 47.27 -20.71
N THR A 358 -2.97 46.59 -19.76
CA THR A 358 -1.54 46.27 -19.72
C THR A 358 -1.05 45.44 -20.91
N LYS A 359 -1.83 44.49 -21.43
CA LYS A 359 -1.43 43.67 -22.59
C LYS A 359 -1.50 44.47 -23.89
N THR A 360 -2.54 45.30 -24.04
CA THR A 360 -2.69 46.19 -25.20
C THR A 360 -1.60 47.28 -25.20
N ILE A 361 -1.28 47.83 -24.04
CA ILE A 361 -0.17 48.78 -23.87
C ILE A 361 1.17 48.11 -24.23
N LEU A 362 1.42 46.87 -23.79
CA LEU A 362 2.67 46.18 -24.11
C LEU A 362 2.84 45.89 -25.61
N ILE A 363 1.74 45.56 -26.30
CA ILE A 363 1.73 45.33 -27.75
C ILE A 363 2.00 46.65 -28.49
N LEU A 364 1.35 47.75 -28.07
CA LEU A 364 1.57 49.08 -28.64
C LEU A 364 3.00 49.58 -28.43
N VAL A 365 3.59 49.36 -27.25
CA VAL A 365 4.98 49.74 -26.96
C VAL A 365 5.97 48.94 -27.82
N ASN A 366 5.75 47.63 -27.99
CA ASN A 366 6.61 46.81 -28.84
C ASN A 366 6.53 47.23 -30.33
N LEU A 367 5.33 47.53 -30.82
CA LEU A 367 5.15 48.04 -32.18
C LEU A 367 5.82 49.40 -32.37
N LEU A 368 5.73 50.30 -31.39
CA LEU A 368 6.39 51.60 -31.42
C LEU A 368 7.92 51.44 -31.44
N CYS A 369 8.48 50.54 -30.64
CA CYS A 369 9.92 50.25 -30.63
C CYS A 369 10.40 49.74 -31.99
N LEU A 370 9.67 48.80 -32.61
CA LEU A 370 10.02 48.29 -33.95
C LEU A 370 9.96 49.39 -35.01
N LEU A 371 8.98 50.28 -34.93
CA LEU A 371 8.82 51.39 -35.86
C LEU A 371 9.97 52.41 -35.71
N LEU A 372 10.37 52.73 -34.47
CA LEU A 372 11.51 53.60 -34.20
C LEU A 372 12.84 52.99 -34.68
N ILE A 373 13.04 51.68 -34.50
CA ILE A 373 14.21 50.96 -35.06
C ILE A 373 14.21 51.05 -36.58
N GLY A 374 13.06 50.85 -37.23
CA GLY A 374 12.91 50.97 -38.68
C GLY A 374 13.24 52.38 -39.20
N VAL A 375 12.72 53.42 -38.53
CA VAL A 375 13.01 54.83 -38.89
C VAL A 375 14.49 55.17 -38.69
N TRP A 376 15.11 54.70 -37.60
CA TRP A 376 16.54 54.88 -37.38
C TRP A 376 17.38 54.20 -38.46
N TYR A 377 17.04 52.96 -38.82
CA TYR A 377 17.71 52.21 -39.89
C TYR A 377 17.59 52.93 -41.24
N LEU A 378 16.40 53.42 -41.59
CA LEU A 378 16.17 54.19 -42.81
C LEU A 378 16.96 55.50 -42.82
N ARG A 379 16.98 56.26 -41.71
CA ARG A 379 17.80 57.47 -41.59
C ARG A 379 19.28 57.18 -41.80
N LYS A 380 19.80 56.13 -41.17
CA LYS A 380 21.21 55.74 -41.29
C LYS A 380 21.57 55.36 -42.74
N ARG A 381 20.65 54.73 -43.46
CA ARG A 381 20.83 54.35 -44.87
C ARG A 381 20.81 55.55 -45.82
N VAL A 382 19.97 56.55 -45.56
CA VAL A 382 19.90 57.80 -46.34
C VAL A 382 21.09 58.72 -46.07
N SER A 383 21.69 58.69 -44.88
CA SER A 383 22.91 59.47 -44.59
C SER A 383 24.22 58.85 -45.15
N HIS A 384 24.15 57.64 -45.72
CA HIS A 384 25.26 56.97 -46.39
C HIS A 384 25.04 56.79 -47.91
N ALA A 385 23.98 57.41 -48.45
CA ALA A 385 23.76 57.64 -49.87
C ALA A 385 23.94 59.14 -50.13
#